data_AF-A0A7F8QG05-F1
#
_entry.id   AF-A0A7F8QG05-F1
#
_cell.length_a   1.000
_cell.length_b   1.000
_cell.length_c   1.000
_cell.angle_alpha   90.00
_cell.angle_beta   90.00
_cell.angle_gamma   90.00
#
_symmetry.space_group_name_H-M   'P 1'
#
loop_
_entity.id
_entity.type
_entity.pdbx_description
1 polymer ?
#
loop_
_entity_poly.entity_id
_entity_poly.type
_entity_poly.pdbx_seq_one_letter_code
_entity_poly.pdbx_strand_id
1 'polypeptide(L)'
;GLHDRFEIQPGDACLFINGLRVDMSAYDPFSLLDMLKLEGKMMNGLRNLGINKEDISKFLKLNSHVLDHTYALDIRHSSVMWINDLENDELYVTWPASCQELLKPVFPGTIPSVRRNFHNLVLFIDPAQEYTLDFIKLAELFYYHKIPLRIGFVFIVNTDDEVDGADDVGVALWRAFKYIAEERDVSQAFISIVQSL
;
A
#
# COMPACT_ATOMS: atom_id res chain seq x y z
N GLY A 1 -1.41 -36.94 1.98
CA GLY A 1 -2.33 -37.35 3.08
C GLY A 1 -3.18 -36.17 3.52
N LEU A 2 -4.00 -36.30 4.58
CA LEU A 2 -4.73 -35.16 5.18
C LEU A 2 -3.80 -34.00 5.58
N HIS A 3 -2.55 -34.33 5.90
CA HIS A 3 -1.46 -33.40 6.21
C HIS A 3 -1.10 -32.46 5.03
N ASP A 4 -0.80 -33.02 3.84
CA ASP A 4 -0.32 -32.23 2.68
C ASP A 4 -1.37 -31.28 2.06
N ARG A 5 -2.66 -31.49 2.37
CA ARG A 5 -3.78 -30.77 1.73
C ARG A 5 -4.52 -29.81 2.66
N PHE A 6 -4.50 -30.06 3.96
CA PHE A 6 -5.30 -29.32 4.93
C PHE A 6 -4.51 -28.89 6.17
N GLU A 7 -3.19 -29.15 6.21
CA GLU A 7 -2.30 -28.81 7.34
C GLU A 7 -2.74 -29.41 8.68
N ILE A 8 -3.55 -30.48 8.65
CA ILE A 8 -4.07 -31.13 9.86
C ILE A 8 -3.00 -32.07 10.43
N GLN A 9 -2.63 -31.88 11.69
CA GLN A 9 -1.70 -32.75 12.41
C GLN A 9 -2.44 -33.86 13.19
N PRO A 10 -1.80 -35.00 13.49
CA PRO A 10 -2.37 -36.00 14.37
C PRO A 10 -2.69 -35.41 15.76
N GLY A 11 -3.97 -35.42 16.15
CA GLY A 11 -4.45 -34.80 17.40
C GLY A 11 -5.29 -33.54 17.18
N ASP A 12 -5.26 -32.96 15.98
CA ASP A 12 -6.08 -31.79 15.66
C ASP A 12 -7.55 -32.19 15.39
N ALA A 13 -8.48 -31.41 15.94
CA ALA A 13 -9.88 -31.45 15.55
C ALA A 13 -10.19 -30.25 14.66
N CYS A 14 -10.68 -30.50 13.45
CA CYS A 14 -11.10 -29.45 12.51
C CYS A 14 -12.54 -29.71 12.06
N LEU A 15 -13.36 -28.66 12.05
CA LEU A 15 -14.71 -28.69 11.51
C LEU A 15 -14.71 -27.96 10.16
N PHE A 16 -15.33 -28.55 9.14
CA PHE A 16 -15.53 -27.91 7.85
C PHE A 16 -17.02 -27.89 7.50
N ILE A 17 -17.51 -26.73 7.08
CA ILE A 17 -18.88 -26.55 6.57
C ILE A 17 -18.75 -26.12 5.11
N ASN A 18 -19.26 -26.93 4.17
CA ASN A 18 -19.21 -26.67 2.72
C ASN A 18 -17.80 -26.35 2.15
N GLY A 19 -16.73 -26.81 2.81
CA GLY A 19 -15.35 -26.54 2.41
C GLY A 19 -14.68 -25.40 3.18
N LEU A 20 -15.44 -24.61 3.94
CA LEU A 20 -14.94 -23.57 4.83
C LEU A 20 -14.50 -24.18 6.16
N ARG A 21 -13.26 -23.90 6.59
CA ARG A 21 -12.76 -24.29 7.90
C ARG A 21 -13.40 -23.42 8.98
N VAL A 22 -14.00 -24.05 9.99
CA VAL A 22 -14.60 -23.38 11.14
C VAL A 22 -13.64 -23.50 12.31
N ASP A 23 -13.26 -22.34 12.86
CA ASP A 23 -12.44 -22.29 14.06
C ASP A 23 -13.29 -22.54 15.31
N MET A 24 -13.22 -23.77 15.83
CA MET A 24 -13.99 -24.17 17.01
C MET A 24 -13.58 -23.42 18.29
N SER A 25 -12.45 -22.71 18.30
CA SER A 25 -12.03 -21.89 19.44
C SER A 25 -12.62 -20.47 19.42
N ALA A 26 -13.00 -19.97 18.24
CA ALA A 26 -13.51 -18.62 18.04
C ALA A 26 -15.04 -18.53 17.95
N TYR A 27 -15.72 -19.60 17.54
CA TYR A 27 -17.17 -19.60 17.31
C TYR A 27 -17.98 -20.20 18.46
N ASP A 28 -18.97 -19.45 18.96
CA ASP A 28 -19.99 -19.97 19.87
C ASP A 28 -21.12 -20.71 19.11
N PRO A 29 -21.95 -21.54 19.80
CA PRO A 29 -23.01 -22.32 19.16
C PRO A 29 -24.05 -21.48 18.38
N PHE A 30 -24.30 -20.23 18.77
CA PHE A 30 -25.23 -19.34 18.07
C PHE A 30 -24.58 -18.77 16.81
N SER A 31 -23.30 -18.39 16.85
CA SER A 31 -22.55 -18.00 15.66
C SER A 31 -22.51 -19.12 14.62
N LEU A 32 -22.40 -20.38 15.05
CA LEU A 32 -22.43 -21.54 14.17
C LEU A 32 -23.81 -21.73 13.52
N LEU A 33 -24.89 -21.49 14.26
CA LEU A 33 -26.25 -21.50 13.73
C LEU A 33 -26.45 -20.38 12.69
N ASP A 34 -25.93 -19.18 12.93
CA ASP A 34 -26.05 -18.07 11.99
C ASP A 34 -25.24 -18.31 10.72
N MET A 35 -24.06 -18.94 10.83
CA MET A 35 -23.30 -19.44 9.67
C MET A 35 -24.12 -20.45 8.85
N LEU A 36 -24.77 -21.42 9.50
CA LEU A 36 -25.64 -22.39 8.82
C LEU A 36 -26.84 -21.73 8.11
N LYS A 37 -27.44 -20.70 8.71
CA LYS A 37 -28.52 -19.93 8.07
C LYS A 37 -28.02 -19.18 6.83
N LEU A 38 -26.82 -18.59 6.89
CA LEU A 38 -26.22 -17.88 5.76
C LEU A 38 -25.91 -18.84 4.60
N GLU A 39 -25.30 -19.99 4.89
CA GLU A 39 -25.07 -21.06 3.92
C GLU A 39 -26.37 -21.55 3.28
N GLY A 40 -27.40 -21.79 4.09
CA GLY A 40 -28.72 -22.18 3.59
C GLY A 40 -29.34 -21.14 2.64
N LYS A 41 -29.20 -19.85 2.95
CA LYS A 41 -29.63 -18.75 2.07
C LYS A 41 -28.84 -18.73 0.76
N MET A 42 -27.52 -18.90 0.82
CA MET A 42 -26.64 -18.93 -0.36
C MET A 42 -27.01 -20.11 -1.29
N MET A 43 -27.18 -21.30 -0.73
CA MET A 43 -27.61 -22.48 -1.49
C MET A 43 -28.99 -22.28 -2.13
N ASN A 44 -29.93 -21.64 -1.43
CA ASN A 44 -31.23 -21.32 -2.00
C ASN A 44 -31.14 -20.27 -3.12
N GLY A 45 -30.24 -19.28 -2.98
CA GLY A 45 -29.93 -18.31 -4.02
C GLY A 45 -29.38 -18.97 -5.29
N LEU A 46 -28.40 -19.87 -5.16
CA LEU A 46 -27.85 -20.66 -6.28
C LEU A 46 -28.93 -21.49 -6.97
N ARG A 47 -29.83 -22.12 -6.20
CA ARG A 47 -30.96 -22.89 -6.73
C ARG A 47 -31.95 -22.01 -7.49
N ASN A 48 -32.24 -20.80 -7.00
CA ASN A 48 -33.10 -19.84 -7.70
C ASN A 48 -32.50 -19.37 -9.04
N LEU A 49 -31.18 -19.42 -9.18
CA LEU A 49 -30.46 -19.14 -10.43
C LEU A 49 -30.43 -20.35 -11.39
N GLY A 50 -31.11 -21.45 -11.06
CA GLY A 50 -31.19 -22.65 -11.91
C GLY A 50 -30.00 -23.61 -11.76
N ILE A 51 -29.15 -23.44 -10.73
CA ILE A 51 -28.04 -24.35 -10.47
C ILE A 51 -28.57 -25.61 -9.79
N ASN A 52 -28.38 -26.75 -10.46
CA ASN A 52 -28.84 -28.05 -9.96
C ASN A 52 -27.99 -28.53 -8.77
N LYS A 53 -28.59 -29.37 -7.91
CA LYS A 53 -27.98 -29.87 -6.67
C LYS A 53 -26.62 -30.58 -6.89
N GLU A 54 -26.46 -31.23 -8.04
CA GLU A 54 -25.24 -31.91 -8.45
C GLU A 54 -24.08 -30.93 -8.71
N ASP A 55 -24.39 -29.75 -9.26
CA ASP A 55 -23.42 -28.72 -9.61
C ASP A 55 -23.12 -27.76 -8.45
N ILE A 56 -24.03 -27.58 -7.50
CA ILE A 56 -23.80 -26.77 -6.27
C ILE A 56 -22.52 -27.24 -5.56
N SER A 57 -22.31 -28.56 -5.45
CA SER A 57 -21.12 -29.11 -4.81
C SER A 57 -19.81 -28.79 -5.55
N LYS A 58 -19.87 -28.55 -6.87
CA LYS A 58 -18.72 -28.13 -7.68
C LYS A 58 -18.48 -26.64 -7.51
N PHE A 59 -19.54 -25.84 -7.49
CA PHE A 59 -19.46 -24.39 -7.26
C PHE A 59 -18.92 -24.04 -5.87
N LEU A 60 -19.35 -24.73 -4.82
CA LEU A 60 -18.84 -24.51 -3.45
C LEU A 60 -17.37 -24.94 -3.29
N LYS A 61 -16.88 -25.84 -4.16
CA LYS A 61 -15.47 -26.25 -4.21
C LYS A 61 -14.61 -25.35 -5.09
N LEU A 62 -15.21 -24.41 -5.82
CA LEU A 62 -14.43 -23.36 -6.46
C LEU A 62 -13.86 -22.50 -5.34
N ASN A 63 -12.62 -22.81 -4.96
CA ASN A 63 -11.79 -21.83 -4.28
C ASN A 63 -11.71 -20.64 -5.24
N SER A 64 -12.56 -19.63 -5.06
CA SER A 64 -12.06 -18.29 -5.30
C SER A 64 -10.93 -18.18 -4.30
N HIS A 65 -9.69 -18.35 -4.77
CA HIS A 65 -8.60 -17.71 -4.06
C HIS A 65 -9.15 -16.33 -3.73
N VAL A 66 -9.22 -16.00 -2.44
CA VAL A 66 -9.30 -14.60 -2.05
C VAL A 66 -8.06 -14.05 -2.71
N LEU A 67 -8.24 -13.53 -3.92
CA LEU A 67 -7.20 -12.83 -4.63
C LEU A 67 -6.98 -11.70 -3.65
N ASP A 68 -5.88 -11.82 -2.91
CA ASP A 68 -5.31 -10.73 -2.16
C ASP A 68 -4.88 -9.76 -3.25
N HIS A 69 -5.87 -9.02 -3.79
CA HIS A 69 -5.73 -8.14 -4.92
C HIS A 69 -4.88 -7.00 -4.40
N THR A 70 -3.57 -7.20 -4.42
CA THR A 70 -2.58 -6.15 -4.33
C THR A 70 -2.71 -5.36 -5.62
N TYR A 71 -3.61 -4.39 -5.63
CA TYR A 71 -3.78 -3.49 -6.75
C TYR A 71 -2.48 -2.69 -6.90
N ALA A 72 -1.88 -2.77 -8.09
CA ALA A 72 -0.77 -1.90 -8.46
C ALA A 72 -1.36 -0.58 -8.99
N LEU A 73 -1.05 0.52 -8.32
CA LEU A 73 -1.38 1.86 -8.79
C LEU A 73 -0.25 2.37 -9.69
N ASP A 74 -0.58 2.89 -10.88
CA ASP A 74 0.40 3.59 -11.70
C ASP A 74 0.62 5.01 -11.16
N ILE A 75 1.83 5.26 -10.65
CA ILE A 75 2.22 6.53 -10.04
C ILE A 75 3.02 7.43 -10.99
N ARG A 76 3.18 7.05 -12.26
CA ARG A 76 3.99 7.80 -13.24
C ARG A 76 3.20 8.98 -13.79
N HIS A 77 3.11 10.05 -13.00
CA HIS A 77 2.43 11.28 -13.38
C HIS A 77 3.33 12.50 -13.19
N SER A 78 3.19 13.51 -14.05
CA SER A 78 3.98 14.75 -14.00
C SER A 78 3.72 15.60 -12.76
N SER A 79 2.62 15.34 -12.05
CA SER A 79 2.29 16.02 -10.79
C SER A 79 3.14 15.54 -9.61
N VAL A 80 3.82 14.39 -9.74
CA VAL A 80 4.69 13.88 -8.68
C VAL A 80 6.01 14.63 -8.69
N MET A 81 6.29 15.33 -7.60
CA MET A 81 7.54 16.04 -7.37
C MET A 81 8.48 15.13 -6.58
N TRP A 82 9.62 14.77 -7.16
CA TRP A 82 10.59 13.86 -6.55
C TRP A 82 11.62 14.62 -5.71
N ILE A 83 11.79 14.21 -4.45
CA ILE A 83 12.74 14.81 -3.51
C ILE A 83 14.16 14.29 -3.75
N ASN A 84 14.29 13.05 -4.23
CA ASN A 84 15.58 12.40 -4.46
C ASN A 84 15.57 11.54 -5.72
N ASP A 85 16.76 11.28 -6.24
CA ASP A 85 17.04 10.34 -7.31
C ASP A 85 18.16 9.39 -6.91
N LEU A 86 17.77 8.15 -6.55
CA LEU A 86 18.69 7.10 -6.14
C LEU A 86 19.75 6.75 -7.19
N GLU A 87 19.50 7.02 -8.47
CA GLU A 87 20.42 6.68 -9.56
C GLU A 87 21.37 7.83 -9.88
N ASN A 88 20.99 9.07 -9.60
CA ASN A 88 21.71 10.25 -10.08
C ASN A 88 22.32 11.10 -8.95
N ASP A 89 21.72 11.17 -7.77
CA ASP A 89 22.18 12.09 -6.72
C ASP A 89 23.55 11.67 -6.16
N GLU A 90 24.38 12.68 -5.85
CA GLU A 90 25.70 12.48 -5.23
C GLU A 90 25.61 11.76 -3.87
N LEU A 91 24.50 11.91 -3.16
CA LEU A 91 24.23 11.28 -1.86
C LEU A 91 24.38 9.75 -1.91
N TYR A 92 24.08 9.14 -3.06
CA TYR A 92 24.06 7.70 -3.27
C TYR A 92 25.25 7.19 -4.10
N VAL A 93 26.26 8.03 -4.37
CA VAL A 93 27.41 7.66 -5.20
C VAL A 93 28.20 6.47 -4.65
N THR A 94 28.20 6.29 -3.32
CA THR A 94 28.90 5.21 -2.64
C THR A 94 28.16 3.88 -2.72
N TRP A 95 26.91 3.87 -3.19
CA TRP A 95 26.09 2.66 -3.26
C TRP A 95 26.41 1.85 -4.51
N PRO A 96 26.39 0.51 -4.42
CA PRO A 96 26.59 -0.35 -5.58
C PRO A 96 25.41 -0.22 -6.56
N ALA A 97 25.71 -0.17 -7.87
CA ALA A 97 24.70 -0.11 -8.93
C ALA A 97 24.27 -1.50 -9.47
N SER A 98 24.86 -2.58 -8.96
CA SER A 98 24.57 -3.94 -9.41
C SER A 98 23.30 -4.48 -8.74
N CYS A 99 22.37 -5.00 -9.54
CA CYS A 99 21.17 -5.67 -9.00
C CYS A 99 21.49 -6.99 -8.27
N GLN A 100 22.70 -7.54 -8.45
CA GLN A 100 23.12 -8.76 -7.75
C GLN A 100 23.22 -8.57 -6.23
N GLU A 101 23.35 -7.33 -5.76
CA GLU A 101 23.34 -7.01 -4.32
C GLU A 101 22.03 -7.40 -3.66
N LEU A 102 20.90 -7.41 -4.39
CA LEU A 102 19.60 -7.87 -3.89
C LEU A 102 19.58 -9.38 -3.61
N LEU A 103 20.49 -10.14 -4.21
CA LEU A 103 20.60 -11.59 -4.02
C LEU A 103 21.51 -11.95 -2.85
N LYS A 104 22.23 -10.98 -2.27
CA LYS A 104 23.08 -11.23 -1.12
C LYS A 104 22.21 -11.44 0.12
N PRO A 105 22.53 -12.42 0.98
CA PRO A 105 21.81 -12.60 2.22
C PRO A 105 21.97 -11.36 3.10
N VAL A 106 20.84 -10.73 3.45
CA VAL A 106 20.75 -9.61 4.37
C VAL A 106 20.03 -10.03 5.64
N PHE A 107 20.29 -9.35 6.76
CA PHE A 107 19.58 -9.61 7.99
C PHE A 107 18.07 -9.35 7.80
N PRO A 108 17.18 -10.21 8.31
CA PRO A 108 15.74 -9.99 8.23
C PRO A 108 15.36 -8.57 8.68
N GLY A 109 14.56 -7.88 7.86
CA GLY A 109 14.12 -6.50 8.13
C GLY A 109 15.04 -5.40 7.59
N THR A 110 16.15 -5.73 6.91
CA THR A 110 17.00 -4.75 6.22
C THR A 110 16.83 -4.82 4.71
N ILE A 111 16.76 -3.65 4.06
CA ILE A 111 16.73 -3.53 2.61
C ILE A 111 18.15 -3.20 2.15
N PRO A 112 18.76 -4.00 1.24
CA PRO A 112 20.10 -3.72 0.76
C PRO A 112 20.15 -2.35 0.06
N SER A 113 21.11 -1.51 0.44
CA SER A 113 21.36 -0.23 -0.22
C SER A 113 21.92 -0.46 -1.62
N VAL A 114 21.16 -0.06 -2.63
CA VAL A 114 21.51 -0.20 -4.05
C VAL A 114 21.14 1.07 -4.80
N ARG A 115 22.04 1.52 -5.68
CA ARG A 115 21.88 2.72 -6.50
C ARG A 115 20.93 2.46 -7.69
N ARG A 116 19.69 2.04 -7.40
CA ARG A 116 18.64 1.70 -8.37
C ARG A 116 17.25 2.10 -7.87
N ASN A 117 16.39 2.52 -8.79
CA ASN A 117 15.03 2.94 -8.48
C ASN A 117 14.04 1.75 -8.41
N PHE A 118 14.02 1.01 -7.30
CA PHE A 118 13.10 -0.13 -7.09
C PHE A 118 11.88 0.19 -6.24
N HIS A 119 12.04 1.01 -5.20
CA HIS A 119 10.99 1.33 -4.24
C HIS A 119 10.66 2.81 -4.33
N ASN A 120 9.36 3.12 -4.44
CA ASN A 120 8.86 4.48 -4.57
C ASN A 120 7.82 4.72 -3.49
N LEU A 121 7.90 5.88 -2.83
CA LEU A 121 6.90 6.39 -1.90
C LEU A 121 6.38 7.71 -2.47
N VAL A 122 5.08 7.80 -2.72
CA VAL A 122 4.42 9.03 -3.15
C VAL A 122 3.46 9.47 -2.06
N LEU A 123 3.72 10.64 -1.47
CA LEU A 123 2.90 11.21 -0.40
C LEU A 123 1.94 12.25 -0.99
N PHE A 124 0.65 12.10 -0.71
CA PHE A 124 -0.34 13.13 -1.03
C PHE A 124 -0.45 14.06 0.18
N ILE A 125 -0.10 15.33 -0.03
CA ILE A 125 0.06 16.31 1.04
C ILE A 125 -0.98 17.41 0.83
N ASP A 126 -1.92 17.56 1.76
CA ASP A 126 -2.78 18.74 1.81
C ASP A 126 -2.15 19.76 2.77
N PRO A 127 -1.54 20.84 2.26
CA PRO A 127 -0.83 21.81 3.09
C PRO A 127 -1.73 22.56 4.08
N ALA A 128 -3.06 22.51 3.94
CA ALA A 128 -3.99 23.11 4.88
C ALA A 128 -4.31 22.21 6.10
N GLN A 129 -3.86 20.95 6.09
CA GLN A 129 -4.21 19.95 7.11
C GLN A 129 -3.06 19.69 8.09
N GLU A 130 -3.41 19.41 9.35
CA GLU A 130 -2.42 19.18 10.42
C GLU A 130 -1.54 17.94 10.20
N TYR A 131 -2.08 16.88 9.58
CA TYR A 131 -1.35 15.63 9.31
C TYR A 131 -0.15 15.82 8.37
N THR A 132 -0.10 16.93 7.63
CA THR A 132 1.00 17.25 6.71
C THR A 132 2.34 17.30 7.42
N LEU A 133 2.38 17.79 8.66
CA LEU A 133 3.62 17.80 9.45
C LEU A 133 4.16 16.40 9.71
N ASP A 134 3.29 15.42 9.93
CA ASP A 134 3.70 14.04 10.18
C ASP A 134 4.25 13.36 8.92
N PHE A 135 3.64 13.62 7.76
CA PHE A 135 4.15 13.14 6.47
C PHE A 135 5.49 13.77 6.09
N ILE A 136 5.65 15.06 6.36
CA ILE A 136 6.91 15.77 6.15
C ILE A 136 8.01 15.17 7.04
N LYS A 137 7.76 14.99 8.34
CA LYS A 137 8.71 14.36 9.27
C LYS A 137 9.08 12.95 8.85
N LEU A 138 8.11 12.18 8.36
CA LEU A 138 8.35 10.83 7.88
C LEU A 138 9.26 10.82 6.64
N ALA A 139 8.99 11.71 5.67
CA ALA A 139 9.82 11.86 4.48
C ALA A 139 11.25 12.30 4.85
N GLU A 140 11.39 13.26 5.76
CA GLU A 140 12.68 13.72 6.29
C GLU A 140 13.46 12.58 6.94
N LEU A 141 12.80 11.78 7.80
CA LEU A 141 13.41 10.63 8.46
C LEU A 141 13.98 9.65 7.43
N PHE A 142 13.21 9.31 6.40
CA PHE A 142 13.67 8.39 5.34
C PHE A 142 14.81 8.97 4.51
N TYR A 143 14.76 10.25 4.19
CA TYR A 143 15.80 10.95 3.45
C TYR A 143 17.12 11.00 4.25
N TYR A 144 17.04 11.44 5.51
CA TYR A 144 18.21 11.57 6.41
C TYR A 144 18.89 10.23 6.68
N HIS A 145 18.10 9.18 6.92
CA HIS A 145 18.63 7.83 7.14
C HIS A 145 19.03 7.09 5.86
N LYS A 146 18.90 7.73 4.68
CA LYS A 146 19.27 7.16 3.38
C LYS A 146 18.63 5.80 3.14
N ILE A 147 17.33 5.68 3.42
CA ILE A 147 16.58 4.48 3.07
C ILE A 147 16.59 4.33 1.54
N PRO A 148 16.76 3.11 0.98
CA PRO A 148 16.77 2.87 -0.47
C PRO A 148 15.36 3.00 -1.07
N LEU A 149 14.82 4.21 -0.99
CA LEU A 149 13.47 4.60 -1.33
C LEU A 149 13.49 5.93 -2.07
N ARG A 150 12.86 5.98 -3.25
CA ARG A 150 12.62 7.22 -3.98
C ARG A 150 11.36 7.87 -3.42
N ILE A 151 11.49 9.08 -2.88
CA ILE A 151 10.43 9.79 -2.19
C ILE A 151 9.94 10.90 -3.11
N GLY A 152 8.64 10.90 -3.36
CA GLY A 152 7.96 11.97 -4.06
C GLY A 152 6.72 12.41 -3.30
N PHE A 153 6.20 13.57 -3.68
CA PHE A 153 4.96 14.08 -3.13
C PHE A 153 4.10 14.75 -4.20
N VAL A 154 2.82 14.85 -3.89
CA VAL A 154 1.81 15.55 -4.68
C VAL A 154 1.07 16.46 -3.71
N PHE A 155 1.04 17.77 -3.99
CA PHE A 155 0.21 18.66 -3.21
C PHE A 155 -1.25 18.55 -3.65
N ILE A 156 -2.13 18.34 -2.67
CA ILE A 156 -3.58 18.43 -2.83
C ILE A 156 -3.92 19.90 -2.60
N VAL A 157 -4.25 20.60 -3.67
CA VAL A 157 -4.65 22.01 -3.65
C VAL A 157 -5.89 22.20 -4.50
N ASN A 158 -6.60 23.30 -4.28
CA ASN A 158 -7.70 23.68 -5.16
C ASN A 158 -7.16 23.93 -6.59
N THR A 159 -7.83 23.35 -7.58
CA THR A 159 -7.46 23.46 -9.00
C THR A 159 -8.39 24.39 -9.79
N ASP A 160 -9.31 25.08 -9.11
CA ASP A 160 -10.14 26.12 -9.73
C ASP A 160 -9.29 27.35 -10.10
N ASP A 161 -9.39 27.79 -11.35
CA ASP A 161 -8.64 28.92 -11.88
C ASP A 161 -9.04 30.26 -11.21
N GLU A 162 -10.23 30.33 -10.60
CA GLU A 162 -10.70 31.54 -9.91
C GLU A 162 -10.12 31.70 -8.50
N VAL A 163 -9.50 30.66 -7.92
CA VAL A 163 -8.99 30.68 -6.55
C VAL A 163 -7.52 31.09 -6.53
N ASP A 164 -7.24 32.21 -5.87
CA ASP A 164 -5.88 32.72 -5.70
C ASP A 164 -5.26 32.26 -4.37
N GLY A 165 -3.93 32.40 -4.24
CA GLY A 165 -3.23 32.16 -2.97
C GLY A 165 -3.66 33.10 -1.84
N ALA A 166 -4.31 34.23 -2.16
CA ALA A 166 -4.93 35.10 -1.17
C ALA A 166 -6.16 34.45 -0.52
N ASP A 167 -6.86 33.59 -1.27
CA ASP A 167 -8.12 32.95 -0.86
C ASP A 167 -7.88 31.54 -0.29
N ASP A 168 -6.84 30.85 -0.76
CA ASP A 168 -6.49 29.49 -0.34
C ASP A 168 -5.00 29.36 0.02
N VAL A 169 -4.75 28.98 1.28
CA VAL A 169 -3.39 28.83 1.84
C VAL A 169 -2.60 27.74 1.11
N GLY A 170 -3.26 26.67 0.66
CA GLY A 170 -2.61 25.60 -0.09
C GLY A 170 -2.15 26.06 -1.47
N VAL A 171 -2.97 26.87 -2.16
CA VAL A 171 -2.58 27.49 -3.43
C VAL A 171 -1.40 28.45 -3.24
N ALA A 172 -1.39 29.26 -2.18
CA ALA A 172 -0.26 30.13 -1.85
C ALA A 172 1.03 29.33 -1.61
N LEU A 173 0.97 28.29 -0.77
CA LEU A 173 2.13 27.47 -0.45
C LEU A 173 2.65 26.74 -1.69
N TRP A 174 1.77 26.21 -2.54
CA TRP A 174 2.16 25.57 -3.79
C TRP A 174 2.89 26.53 -4.74
N ARG A 175 2.39 27.77 -4.88
CA ARG A 175 3.05 28.79 -5.71
C ARG A 175 4.41 29.19 -5.16
N ALA A 176 4.52 29.39 -3.85
CA ALA A 176 5.79 29.67 -3.18
C ALA A 176 6.79 28.51 -3.36
N PHE A 177 6.32 27.27 -3.17
CA PHE A 177 7.11 26.06 -3.42
C PHE A 177 7.64 26.04 -4.86
N LYS A 178 6.74 26.19 -5.83
CA LYS A 178 7.06 26.12 -7.25
C LYS A 178 8.06 27.19 -7.66
N TYR A 179 7.91 28.41 -7.13
CA TYR A 179 8.86 29.49 -7.35
C TYR A 179 10.28 29.12 -6.86
N ILE A 180 10.40 28.59 -5.63
CA ILE A 180 11.71 28.17 -5.08
C ILE A 180 12.28 27.00 -5.87
N ALA A 181 11.44 26.05 -6.28
CA ALA A 181 11.85 24.89 -7.06
C ALA A 181 12.36 25.27 -8.45
N GLU A 182 11.76 26.28 -9.10
CA GLU A 182 12.23 26.81 -10.39
C GLU A 182 13.55 27.58 -10.28
N GLU A 183 13.76 28.32 -9.18
CA GLU A 183 15.02 29.06 -8.97
C GLU A 183 16.19 28.18 -8.53
N ARG A 184 15.91 27.13 -7.75
CA ARG A 184 16.92 26.24 -7.18
C ARG A 184 16.71 24.82 -7.67
N ASP A 185 16.00 24.04 -6.88
CA ASP A 185 15.71 22.63 -7.13
C ASP A 185 14.61 22.14 -6.17
N VAL A 186 13.93 21.06 -6.54
CA VAL A 186 12.81 20.46 -5.78
C VAL A 186 13.25 20.04 -4.38
N SER A 187 14.43 19.44 -4.23
CA SER A 187 14.93 18.99 -2.93
C SER A 187 15.19 20.16 -1.98
N GLN A 188 15.75 21.25 -2.51
CA GLN A 188 16.03 22.47 -1.73
C GLN A 188 14.76 23.24 -1.38
N ALA A 189 13.81 23.29 -2.31
CA ALA A 189 12.49 23.86 -2.07
C ALA A 189 11.75 23.11 -0.97
N PHE A 190 11.82 21.77 -0.98
CA PHE A 190 11.23 20.93 0.05
C PHE A 190 11.82 21.24 1.42
N ILE A 191 13.15 21.21 1.56
CA ILE A 191 13.85 21.52 2.82
C ILE A 191 13.47 22.92 3.34
N SER A 192 13.37 23.91 2.46
CA SER A 192 13.02 25.28 2.83
C SER A 192 11.61 25.38 3.42
N ILE A 193 10.64 24.61 2.88
CA ILE A 193 9.28 24.55 3.42
C ILE A 193 9.25 23.81 4.76
N VAL A 194 9.99 22.71 4.90
CA VAL A 194 10.08 21.97 6.17
C VAL A 194 10.64 22.85 7.29
N GLN A 195 11.64 23.69 7.00
CA GLN A 195 12.25 24.57 7.98
C GLN A 195 11.39 25.79 8.35
N SER A 196 10.38 26.11 7.54
CA SER A 196 9.51 27.28 7.73
C SER A 196 8.19 26.94 8.44
N LEU A 197 7.88 25.65 8.60
CA LEU A 197 6.71 25.09 9.28
C LEU A 197 7.06 24.69 10.72
#